data_AF-A0A935VI24-F1
#
_entry.id   AF-A0A935VI24-F1
#
_cell.length_a   1.000
_cell.length_b   1.000
_cell.length_c   1.000
_cell.angle_alpha   90.00
_cell.angle_beta   90.00
_cell.angle_gamma   90.00
#
_symmetry.space_group_name_H-M   'P 1'
#
loop_
_entity.id
_entity.type
_entity.pdbx_description
1 polymer ?
#
loop_
_entity_poly.entity_id
_entity_poly.type
_entity_poly.pdbx_seq_one_letter_code
_entity_poly.pdbx_strand_id
1 'polypeptide(L)'
;MAQNITVLTPTATNDGPLTCIKTSVTLTATGGGTYAWSGGGTAATKIVTAPGTYTVTVTSTDGCSATATTTVAQNITVPTPTATNDGPLTCIKTSVTLTATGG
;
A
#
# COMPACT_ATOMS: atom_id res chain seq x y z
N MET A 1 -30.13 -30.76 16.44
CA MET A 1 -29.64 -29.48 16.99
C MET A 1 -28.60 -28.92 16.04
N ALA A 2 -29.03 -28.06 15.11
CA ALA A 2 -28.13 -27.38 14.18
C ALA A 2 -27.51 -26.20 14.92
N GLN A 3 -26.19 -26.21 15.09
CA GLN A 3 -25.46 -25.10 15.66
C GLN A 3 -25.50 -23.97 14.62
N ASN A 4 -26.27 -22.92 14.88
CA ASN A 4 -26.19 -21.66 14.14
C ASN A 4 -24.85 -20.99 14.50
N ILE A 5 -23.77 -21.49 13.89
CA ILE A 5 -22.46 -20.86 13.94
C ILE A 5 -22.59 -19.54 13.18
N THR A 6 -22.51 -18.43 13.91
CA THR A 6 -22.28 -17.12 13.31
C THR A 6 -20.90 -17.17 12.67
N VAL A 7 -20.85 -17.47 11.38
CA VAL A 7 -19.60 -17.46 10.62
C VAL A 7 -19.09 -16.02 10.59
N LEU A 8 -17.97 -15.76 11.26
CA LEU A 8 -17.27 -14.50 11.11
C LEU A 8 -16.75 -14.40 9.68
N THR A 9 -17.16 -13.36 8.96
CA THR A 9 -16.67 -13.02 7.63
C THR A 9 -15.82 -11.74 7.69
N PRO A 10 -14.68 -11.75 8.41
CA PRO A 10 -13.86 -10.56 8.49
C PRO A 10 -13.31 -10.21 7.11
N THR A 11 -13.26 -8.93 6.80
CA THR A 11 -12.58 -8.42 5.61
C THR A 11 -11.47 -7.49 6.03
N ALA A 12 -10.38 -7.46 5.26
CA ALA A 12 -9.27 -6.54 5.44
C ALA A 12 -9.00 -5.82 4.12
N THR A 13 -9.09 -4.50 4.15
CA THR A 13 -8.81 -3.63 3.00
C THR A 13 -7.72 -2.62 3.34
N ASN A 14 -7.12 -2.04 2.31
CA ASN A 14 -6.15 -0.97 2.47
C ASN A 14 -6.35 0.10 1.39
N ASP A 15 -5.98 1.35 1.72
CA ASP A 15 -6.08 2.50 0.81
C ASP A 15 -4.81 2.74 -0.04
N GLY A 16 -3.92 1.74 -0.13
CA GLY A 16 -2.60 1.82 -0.77
C GLY A 16 -2.60 2.02 -2.30
N PRO A 17 -1.42 2.08 -2.93
CA PRO A 17 -0.09 1.78 -2.38
C PRO A 17 0.59 2.94 -1.63
N LEU A 18 1.71 2.64 -0.96
CA LEU A 18 2.68 3.65 -0.53
C LEU A 18 3.36 4.24 -1.76
N THR A 19 3.53 5.55 -1.82
CA THR A 19 4.23 6.25 -2.90
C THR A 19 5.18 7.30 -2.35
N CYS A 20 5.95 7.97 -3.22
CA CYS A 20 6.83 9.08 -2.82
C CYS A 20 6.07 10.23 -2.10
N ILE A 21 4.77 10.38 -2.37
CA ILE A 21 3.91 11.41 -1.75
C ILE A 21 2.91 10.83 -0.74
N LYS A 22 2.67 9.52 -0.77
CA LYS A 22 1.80 8.80 0.16
C LYS A 22 2.66 7.89 1.04
N THR A 23 3.11 8.43 2.16
CA THR A 23 4.03 7.75 3.09
C THR A 23 3.33 6.85 4.11
N SER A 24 1.99 6.85 4.13
CA SER A 24 1.19 6.00 5.01
C SER A 24 -0.04 5.42 4.30
N VAL A 25 -0.43 4.22 4.73
CA VAL A 25 -1.61 3.49 4.26
C VAL A 25 -2.49 3.16 5.45
N THR A 26 -3.80 3.35 5.29
CA THR A 26 -4.80 2.97 6.27
C THR A 26 -5.33 1.58 5.94
N LEU A 27 -5.14 0.66 6.88
CA LEU A 27 -5.77 -0.66 6.88
C LEU A 27 -7.13 -0.55 7.56
N THR A 28 -8.14 -1.21 6.99
CA THR A 28 -9.49 -1.29 7.57
C THR A 28 -9.92 -2.74 7.68
N ALA A 29 -10.37 -3.14 8.86
CA ALA A 29 -10.95 -4.44 9.14
C ALA A 29 -12.44 -4.31 9.44
N THR A 30 -13.22 -5.31 9.02
CA THR A 30 -14.61 -5.50 9.42
C THR A 30 -14.80 -6.89 10.02
N GLY A 31 -15.97 -7.18 10.59
CA GLY A 31 -16.29 -8.53 11.07
C GLY A 31 -16.88 -8.65 12.48
N GLY A 32 -17.19 -7.54 13.16
CA GLY A 32 -17.93 -7.56 14.43
C GLY A 32 -17.28 -8.40 15.53
N GLY A 33 -16.29 -7.84 16.23
CA GLY A 33 -15.58 -8.53 17.30
C GLY A 33 -14.39 -7.72 17.82
N THR A 34 -13.48 -8.39 18.52
CA THR A 34 -12.18 -7.84 18.87
C THR A 34 -11.18 -8.08 17.74
N TYR A 35 -10.40 -7.06 17.40
CA TYR A 35 -9.41 -7.13 16.33
C TYR A 35 -8.02 -7.36 16.92
N ALA A 36 -7.17 -8.09 16.20
CA ALA A 36 -5.75 -8.21 16.48
C ALA A 36 -4.96 -8.21 15.16
N TRP A 37 -4.20 -7.15 14.92
CA TRP A 37 -3.40 -7.03 13.69
C TRP A 37 -2.00 -7.62 13.84
N SER A 38 -1.46 -8.16 12.75
CA SER A 38 -0.04 -8.51 12.64
C SER A 38 0.80 -7.23 12.80
N GLY A 39 1.80 -7.29 13.69
CA GLY A 39 2.58 -6.11 14.10
C GLY A 39 1.85 -5.19 15.09
N GLY A 40 0.84 -5.70 15.81
CA GLY A 40 0.19 -5.01 16.93
C GLY A 40 -1.00 -4.12 16.55
N GLY A 41 -1.84 -3.83 17.54
CA GLY A 41 -3.06 -3.00 17.40
C GLY A 41 -4.35 -3.82 17.46
N THR A 42 -5.36 -3.25 18.12
CA THR A 42 -6.67 -3.88 18.36
C THR A 42 -7.86 -3.09 17.83
N ALA A 43 -7.59 -1.96 17.16
CA ALA A 43 -8.61 -1.16 16.50
C ALA A 43 -9.00 -1.76 15.14
N ALA A 44 -10.22 -1.44 14.68
CA ALA A 44 -10.68 -1.80 13.35
C ALA A 44 -9.84 -1.15 12.23
N THR A 45 -9.21 -0.01 12.52
CA THR A 45 -8.29 0.67 11.60
C THR A 45 -6.85 0.64 12.13
N LYS A 46 -5.89 0.57 11.21
CA LYS A 46 -4.46 0.60 11.54
C LYS A 46 -3.71 1.36 10.46
N ILE A 47 -2.86 2.31 10.85
CA ILE A 47 -1.99 3.04 9.92
C ILE A 47 -0.64 2.33 9.84
N VAL A 48 -0.16 2.12 8.62
CA VAL A 48 1.14 1.47 8.34
C VAL A 48 1.94 2.27 7.33
N THR A 49 3.27 2.24 7.47
CA THR A 49 4.22 3.01 6.64
C THR A 49 5.20 2.13 5.88
N ALA A 50 5.08 0.80 6.03
CA ALA A 50 5.91 -0.17 5.36
C ALA A 50 5.06 -1.03 4.40
N PRO A 51 5.60 -1.40 3.23
CA PRO A 51 4.96 -2.42 2.40
C PRO A 51 5.02 -3.77 3.11
N GLY A 52 4.03 -4.62 2.84
CA GLY A 52 3.96 -5.95 3.42
C GLY A 52 2.54 -6.49 3.48
N THR A 53 2.44 -7.75 3.89
CA THR A 53 1.16 -8.41 4.13
C THR A 53 0.74 -8.23 5.58
N TYR A 54 -0.45 -7.69 5.79
CA TYR A 54 -1.04 -7.50 7.10
C TYR A 54 -2.21 -8.45 7.29
N THR A 55 -2.23 -9.14 8.42
CA THR A 55 -3.28 -10.08 8.81
C THR A 55 -4.02 -9.50 10.00
N VAL A 56 -5.34 -9.55 9.99
CA VAL A 56 -6.19 -9.25 11.15
C VAL A 56 -6.87 -10.53 11.59
N THR A 57 -6.80 -10.81 12.89
CA THR A 57 -7.62 -11.84 13.54
C THR A 57 -8.79 -11.14 14.21
N VAL A 58 -10.00 -11.58 13.91
CA VAL A 58 -11.24 -11.09 14.51
C VAL A 58 -11.79 -12.20 15.41
N THR A 59 -12.04 -11.88 16.68
CA THR A 59 -12.60 -12.81 17.66
C THR A 59 -13.97 -12.31 18.12
N SER A 60 -15.00 -13.13 17.92
CA SER A 60 -16.37 -12.88 18.40
C SER A 60 -16.46 -12.97 19.91
N THR A 61 -17.52 -12.41 20.50
CA THR A 61 -17.90 -12.60 21.90
C THR A 61 -18.16 -14.07 22.25
N ASP A 62 -18.55 -14.88 21.27
CA ASP A 62 -18.81 -16.31 21.43
C ASP A 62 -17.52 -17.16 21.42
N GLY A 63 -16.35 -16.53 21.28
CA GLY A 63 -15.04 -17.20 21.27
C GLY A 63 -14.59 -17.76 19.91
N CYS A 64 -15.41 -17.65 18.87
CA CYS A 64 -14.99 -17.97 17.50
C CYS A 64 -13.98 -16.94 16.98
N SER A 65 -12.95 -17.39 16.27
CA SER A 65 -11.96 -16.52 15.62
C SER A 65 -11.90 -16.76 14.12
N ALA A 66 -11.78 -15.70 13.34
CA ALA A 66 -11.52 -15.76 11.90
C ALA A 66 -10.42 -14.76 11.52
N THR A 67 -9.77 -14.97 10.38
CA THR A 67 -8.68 -14.11 9.91
C THR A 67 -8.96 -13.54 8.53
N ALA A 68 -8.44 -12.34 8.28
CA ALA A 68 -8.44 -11.70 6.97
C ALA A 68 -7.07 -11.08 6.70
N THR A 69 -6.70 -10.96 5.42
CA THR A 69 -5.39 -10.44 5.01
C THR A 69 -5.53 -9.33 3.99
N THR A 70 -4.58 -8.40 4.00
CA THR A 70 -4.47 -7.33 3.01
C THR A 70 -3.01 -7.02 2.74
N THR A 71 -2.67 -6.77 1.46
CA THR A 71 -1.29 -6.53 1.05
C THR A 71 -1.10 -5.06 0.72
N VAL A 72 -0.17 -4.42 1.41
CA VAL A 72 0.26 -3.05 1.13
C VAL A 72 1.43 -3.09 0.16
N ALA A 73 1.19 -2.62 -1.06
CA ALA A 73 2.22 -2.43 -2.06
C ALA A 73 2.92 -1.06 -1.89
N GLN A 74 4.10 -0.94 -2.47
CA GLN A 74 4.85 0.32 -2.54
C GLN A 74 5.29 0.59 -3.97
N ASN A 75 5.11 1.83 -4.43
CA ASN A 75 5.63 2.34 -5.69
C ASN A 75 6.42 3.63 -5.43
N ILE A 76 7.74 3.47 -5.29
CA ILE A 76 8.71 4.56 -5.07
C ILE A 76 9.69 4.70 -6.23
N THR A 77 9.30 4.25 -7.43
CA THR A 77 10.17 4.37 -8.61
C THR A 77 10.37 5.84 -8.93
N VAL A 78 11.62 6.30 -8.80
CA VAL A 78 12.01 7.66 -9.17
C VAL A 78 12.05 7.73 -10.70
N PRO A 79 11.41 8.73 -11.34
CA PRO A 79 11.59 8.94 -12.77
C PRO A 79 13.06 9.30 -13.04
N THR A 80 13.66 8.67 -14.05
CA THR A 80 15.02 8.97 -14.47
C THR A 80 14.97 10.00 -15.60
N PRO A 81 15.22 11.31 -15.33
CA PRO A 81 15.34 12.28 -16.39
C PRO A 81 16.62 12.03 -17.19
N THR A 82 16.53 12.23 -18.49
CA THR A 82 17.65 12.19 -19.42
C THR A 82 17.68 13.51 -20.17
N ALA A 83 18.87 14.04 -20.39
CA ALA A 83 19.09 15.23 -21.20
C ALA A 83 20.10 14.88 -22.28
N THR A 84 19.76 15.21 -23.53
CA THR A 84 20.61 15.01 -24.69
C THR A 84 20.75 16.29 -25.47
N ASN A 85 21.82 16.39 -26.26
CA ASN A 85 22.02 17.48 -27.20
C ASN A 85 22.41 16.93 -28.57
N ASP A 86 22.11 17.67 -29.63
CA ASP A 86 22.38 17.29 -31.02
C ASP A 86 23.85 17.49 -31.46
N GLY A 87 24.82 17.43 -30.54
CA GLY A 87 26.27 17.55 -30.79
C GLY A 87 26.89 18.90 -30.41
N PRO A 88 28.23 19.06 -30.52
CA PRO A 88 28.95 20.23 -30.05
C PRO A 88 28.73 21.47 -30.93
N LEU A 89 28.94 22.66 -30.36
CA LEU A 89 29.07 23.90 -31.14
C LEU A 89 30.37 23.90 -31.94
N THR A 90 30.33 24.46 -33.14
CA THR A 90 31.49 24.63 -34.01
C THR A 90 31.46 26.02 -34.65
N CYS A 91 32.53 26.41 -35.35
CA CYS A 91 32.56 27.70 -36.06
C CYS A 91 31.43 27.88 -37.10
N ILE A 92 30.78 26.79 -37.50
CA ILE A 92 29.65 26.79 -38.45
C ILE A 92 28.31 26.35 -37.82
N LYS A 93 28.34 25.76 -36.62
CA LYS A 93 27.15 25.38 -35.85
C LYS A 93 27.09 26.24 -34.60
N THR A 94 26.28 27.30 -34.64
CA THR A 94 26.16 28.30 -33.56
C THR A 94 25.03 28.00 -32.57
N SER A 95 24.19 27.01 -32.85
CA SER A 95 23.10 26.56 -31.98
C SER A 95 23.07 25.05 -31.84
N VAL A 96 22.68 24.55 -30.67
CA VAL A 96 22.41 23.14 -30.39
C VAL A 96 20.99 23.02 -29.83
N THR A 97 20.31 21.92 -30.15
CA THR A 97 19.03 21.60 -29.55
C THR A 97 19.26 20.79 -28.28
N LEU A 98 18.69 21.23 -27.16
CA LEU A 98 18.64 20.46 -25.92
C LEU A 98 17.30 19.72 -25.87
N THR A 99 17.36 18.40 -25.76
CA THR A 99 16.18 17.54 -25.62
C THR A 99 16.21 16.91 -24.24
N ALA A 100 15.21 17.24 -23.42
CA ALA A 100 14.96 16.58 -22.15
C ALA A 100 13.84 15.55 -22.30
N THR A 101 14.07 14.35 -21.78
CA THR A 101 13.09 13.27 -21.67
C THR A 101 13.07 12.78 -20.23
N GLY A 102 11.92 12.89 -19.57
CA GLY A 102 11.72 12.43 -18.20
C GLY A 102 10.27 11.98 -18.04
N GLY A 103 10.08 10.91 -17.27
CA GLY A 103 8.79 10.25 -17.05
C GLY A 103 7.78 11.11 -16.30
#